data_AF-W7AXC7-F1
#
_entry.id   AF-W7AXC7-F1
#
_cell.length_a   1.000
_cell.length_b   1.000
_cell.length_c   1.000
_cell.angle_alpha   90.00
_cell.angle_beta   90.00
_cell.angle_gamma   90.00
#
_symmetry.space_group_name_H-M   'P 1'
#
loop_
_entity.id
_entity.type
_entity.pdbx_description
1 polymer ?
#
loop_
_entity_poly.entity_id
_entity_poly.type
_entity_poly.pdbx_seq_one_letter_code
_entity_poly.pdbx_strand_id
1 'polypeptide(L)' 'MGENLSTITHTIEVNCSSEKYSNILCKCLSSDESLKQNKLYKNINVSGETIKM' A
#
# COMPACT_ATOMS: atom_id res chain seq x y z
N MET A 1 24.49 21.72 -1.06
CA MET A 1 24.28 20.82 0.09
C MET A 1 23.17 19.88 -0.29
N GLY A 2 23.48 18.60 -0.54
CA GLY A 2 22.46 17.58 -0.82
C GLY A 2 22.10 16.90 0.49
N GLU A 3 20.95 17.24 1.05
CA GLU A 3 20.46 16.58 2.25
C GLU A 3 20.08 15.14 1.86
N ASN A 4 20.81 14.16 2.41
CA ASN A 4 20.50 12.75 2.27
C ASN A 4 19.27 12.46 3.14
N LEU A 5 18.07 12.69 2.59
CA LEU A 5 16.81 12.34 3.25
C LEU A 5 16.71 10.81 3.34
N SER A 6 17.11 10.25 4.48
CA SER A 6 16.91 8.84 4.79
C SER A 6 15.41 8.53 4.75
N THR A 7 14.95 7.82 3.72
CA THR A 7 13.55 7.45 3.58
C THR A 7 13.27 6.25 4.48
N ILE A 8 12.49 6.46 5.55
CA ILE A 8 12.02 5.36 6.40
C ILE A 8 10.86 4.67 5.68
N THR A 9 10.96 3.36 5.48
CA THR A 9 9.89 2.53 4.88
C THR A 9 9.28 1.67 5.96
N HIS A 10 7.95 1.67 6.07
CA HIS A 10 7.21 0.77 6.95
C HIS A 10 6.45 -0.24 6.10
N THR A 11 6.26 -1.45 6.62
CA THR A 11 5.35 -2.43 6.02
C THR A 11 4.11 -2.50 6.89
N ILE A 12 2.95 -2.27 6.27
CA ILE A 12 1.64 -2.37 6.92
C ILE A 12 0.96 -3.62 6.39
N GLU A 13 0.49 -4.47 7.29
CA GLU A 13 -0.27 -5.67 6.96
C GLU A 13 -1.71 -5.51 7.45
N VAL A 14 -2.66 -5.75 6.55
CA VAL A 14 -4.10 -5.65 6.81
C VAL A 14 -4.75 -6.98 6.49
N ASN A 15 -5.35 -7.60 7.49
CA ASN A 15 -6.16 -8.81 7.33
C ASN A 15 -7.62 -8.40 7.15
N CYS A 16 -8.19 -8.74 5.99
CA CYS A 16 -9.58 -8.49 5.68
C CYS A 16 -10.45 -9.69 6.09
N SER A 17 -11.76 -9.49 6.19
CA SER A 17 -12.70 -10.57 6.54
C SER A 17 -12.94 -11.59 5.42
N SER A 18 -12.46 -11.31 4.20
CA SER A 18 -12.47 -12.24 3.06
C SER A 18 -11.56 -11.74 1.94
N GLU A 19 -11.19 -12.63 1.02
CA GLU A 19 -10.47 -12.30 -0.21
C GLU A 19 -11.23 -11.30 -1.11
N LYS A 20 -12.56 -11.28 -1.06
CA LYS A 20 -13.35 -10.28 -1.79
C LYS A 20 -12.99 -8.86 -1.32
N TYR A 21 -12.83 -8.66 -0.02
CA TYR A 21 -12.57 -7.34 0.56
C TYR A 21 -11.13 -6.89 0.37
N SER A 22 -10.14 -7.80 0.46
CA SER A 22 -8.76 -7.49 0.12
C SER A 22 -8.62 -7.06 -1.34
N ASN A 23 -9.31 -7.74 -2.25
CA ASN A 23 -9.32 -7.36 -3.68
C ASN A 23 -9.98 -6.01 -3.93
N ILE A 24 -11.06 -5.67 -3.23
CA ILE A 24 -11.69 -4.33 -3.33
C ILE A 24 -10.73 -3.25 -2.81
N LEU A 25 -10.15 -3.45 -1.62
CA LEU A 25 -9.23 -2.48 -1.01
C LEU A 25 -7.99 -2.25 -1.89
N CYS A 26 -7.42 -3.31 -2.46
CA CYS A 26 -6.31 -3.21 -3.40
C CYS A 26 -6.66 -2.35 -4.63
N LYS A 27 -7.86 -2.54 -5.20
CA LYS A 27 -8.33 -1.72 -6.34
C LYS A 27 -8.49 -0.26 -5.94
N CYS A 28 -9.09 0.03 -4.79
CA CYS A 28 -9.25 1.40 -4.29
C CYS A 28 -7.90 2.10 -4.13
N LEU A 29 -6.95 1.46 -3.45
CA LEU A 29 -5.60 2.00 -3.27
C LEU A 29 -4.91 2.24 -4.61
N SER A 30 -4.96 1.25 -5.51
CA SER A 30 -4.33 1.33 -6.84
C SER A 30 -4.95 2.37 -7.76
N SER A 31 -6.22 2.72 -7.58
CA SER A 31 -6.92 3.75 -8.35
C SER A 31 -6.70 5.17 -7.84
N ASP A 32 -6.17 5.33 -6.62
CA ASP A 32 -5.97 6.64 -6.01
C ASP A 32 -4.63 7.25 -6.44
N GLU A 33 -4.70 8.20 -7.38
CA GLU A 33 -3.53 8.91 -7.90
C GLU A 33 -2.85 9.79 -6.84
N SER A 34 -3.57 10.26 -5.82
CA SER A 34 -2.98 11.08 -4.76
C SER A 34 -1.97 10.28 -3.93
N LEU A 35 -2.25 9.00 -3.69
CA LEU A 35 -1.34 8.11 -2.95
C LEU A 35 -0.05 7.86 -3.74
N LYS A 36 -0.15 7.71 -5.05
CA LYS A 36 1.00 7.54 -5.96
C LYS A 36 1.85 8.79 -6.03
N GLN A 37 1.23 9.96 -6.20
CA GLN A 37 1.93 11.24 -6.31
C GLN A 37 2.67 11.60 -5.02
N ASN A 38 2.06 11.33 -3.85
CA ASN A 38 2.68 11.56 -2.56
C ASN A 38 3.65 10.45 -2.13
N LYS A 39 3.84 9.39 -2.95
CA LYS A 39 4.70 8.23 -2.65
C LYS A 39 4.37 7.59 -1.28
N LEU A 40 3.08 7.59 -0.91
CA LEU A 40 2.61 7.14 0.40
C LEU A 40 2.72 5.62 0.58
N TYR A 41 2.68 4.86 -0.51
CA TYR A 41 3.05 3.45 -0.52
C TYR A 41 3.81 3.14 -1.82
N LYS A 42 4.68 2.13 -1.79
CA LYS A 42 5.49 1.73 -2.96
C LYS A 42 4.93 0.50 -3.65
N ASN A 43 4.64 -0.54 -2.88
CA ASN A 43 4.26 -1.84 -3.39
C ASN A 43 3.05 -2.32 -2.61
N ILE A 44 2.02 -2.80 -3.31
CA ILE A 44 0.91 -3.52 -2.69
C ILE A 44 1.01 -4.97 -3.10
N ASN A 45 0.95 -5.87 -2.13
CA ASN A 45 0.84 -7.30 -2.35
C ASN A 45 -0.45 -7.83 -1.71
N VAL A 46 -1.19 -8.65 -2.46
CA VAL A 46 -2.44 -9.28 -1.99
C VAL A 46 -2.23 -10.78 -1.99
N SER A 47 -2.56 -11.43 -0.88
CA SER A 47 -2.53 -12.88 -0.75
C SER A 47 -3.76 -13.33 0.03
N GLY A 48 -4.74 -13.90 -0.66
CA GLY A 48 -6.04 -14.25 -0.09
C GLY A 48 -6.70 -13.02 0.55
N GLU A 49 -7.01 -13.11 1.83
CA GLU A 49 -7.64 -12.03 2.62
C GLU A 49 -6.65 -10.99 3.17
N THR A 50 -5.35 -11.13 2.93
CA THR A 50 -4.32 -10.23 3.45
C THR A 50 -3.80 -9.27 2.38
N ILE A 51 -3.60 -8.01 2.77
CA ILE A 51 -2.88 -6.98 1.99
C ILE A 51 -1.63 -6.55 2.75
N LYS A 52 -0.50 -6.46 2.06
CA LYS A 52 0.74 -5.85 2.56
C LYS A 52 1.10 -4.64 1.71
N MET A 53 1.42 -3.52 2.34
CA MET A 53 1.80 -2.26 1.69
C MET A 53 3.01 -1.59 2.33
#